data_AF-A0A7G1IF12-F1
#
_entry.id   AF-A0A7G1IF12-F1
#
_cell.length_a   1.000
_cell.length_b   1.000
_cell.length_c   1.000
_cell.angle_alpha   90.00
_cell.angle_beta   90.00
_cell.angle_gamma   90.00
#
_symmetry.space_group_name_H-M   'P 1'
#
loop_
_entity.id
_entity.type
_entity.pdbx_description
1 polymer ?
#
loop_
_entity_poly.entity_id
_entity_poly.type
_entity_poly.pdbx_seq_one_letter_code
_entity_poly.pdbx_strand_id
1 'polypeptide(L)'
;MSTAKSAAESTAKPAPNLPPGFDFTDPDIYAERLPVAELAEMRRCAPIWWNEQPIGCGGFDDGGYWVVTKHKDVKEISRRSDVFSSLQKTALPRYKDGTVAEQIDRGKFVLLNMDDPQHTRLRKIISRGFTPGAVERLRDDLNERARRIVEAAAARGSGDFVEQVSCELPLQAIAGLLGVPQEDRMKLFHWSNQMVGDQDPEFASNDAITASVELIMYAMQMAADRAKNPGPDIVTKLVQADIDGHKLSEDEFGFFVILLAVAGNETTRNSITQGMMAFTDFPDQWELYKRERPATTADEIVRWATPVTSFQRTALQDYELGSADPEGSASGDVLPLGQFRRRGVRRPVHLQHSA
;
A
#
# COMPACT_ATOMS: atom_id res chain seq x y z
N MET A 1 41.09 45.22 -25.29
CA MET A 1 41.46 43.87 -24.83
C MET A 1 40.49 43.49 -23.73
N SER A 2 39.55 42.61 -24.06
CA SER A 2 38.26 42.46 -23.36
C SER A 2 38.22 41.17 -22.54
N THR A 3 37.73 41.34 -21.31
CA THR A 3 36.93 40.39 -20.50
C THR A 3 37.56 39.08 -20.04
N ALA A 4 37.87 39.08 -18.73
CA ALA A 4 37.88 37.92 -17.86
C ALA A 4 36.53 37.18 -17.92
N LYS A 5 36.57 35.87 -18.20
CA LYS A 5 35.44 34.96 -17.99
C LYS A 5 35.61 34.32 -16.62
N SER A 6 34.81 34.81 -15.67
CA SER A 6 34.48 34.12 -14.42
C SER A 6 33.87 32.75 -14.77
N ALA A 7 34.55 31.67 -14.42
CA ALA A 7 33.98 30.33 -14.46
C ALA A 7 32.97 30.23 -13.30
N ALA A 8 31.69 30.10 -13.63
CA ALA A 8 30.68 29.73 -12.66
C ALA A 8 30.96 28.28 -12.24
N GLU A 9 31.34 28.08 -10.98
CA GLU A 9 31.37 26.77 -10.35
C GLU A 9 29.95 26.20 -10.40
N SER A 10 29.75 25.20 -11.25
CA SER A 10 28.58 24.33 -11.19
C SER A 10 28.62 23.61 -9.86
N THR A 11 27.85 24.07 -8.88
CA THR A 11 27.62 23.34 -7.64
C THR A 11 26.75 22.13 -7.96
N ALA A 12 27.37 21.06 -8.47
CA ALA A 12 26.73 19.76 -8.60
C ALA A 12 26.15 19.39 -7.23
N LYS A 13 24.86 19.03 -7.16
CA LYS A 13 24.27 18.54 -5.91
C LYS A 13 25.11 17.35 -5.42
N PRO A 14 25.54 17.33 -4.15
CA PRO A 14 26.36 16.24 -3.63
C PRO A 14 25.62 14.92 -3.81
N ALA A 15 26.34 13.89 -4.24
CA ALA A 15 25.80 12.53 -4.30
C ALA A 15 25.29 12.12 -2.90
N PRO A 16 24.19 11.37 -2.80
CA PRO A 16 23.65 10.97 -1.51
C PRO A 16 24.67 10.08 -0.78
N ASN A 17 24.87 10.33 0.51
CA ASN A 17 25.75 9.53 1.34
C ASN A 17 25.05 8.23 1.78
N LEU A 18 24.97 7.25 0.88
CA LEU A 18 24.43 5.92 1.14
C LEU A 18 25.53 4.85 1.13
N PRO A 19 25.38 3.75 1.89
CA PRO A 19 26.23 2.58 1.74
C PRO A 19 26.27 2.08 0.28
N PRO A 20 27.41 1.61 -0.24
CA PRO A 20 27.48 1.01 -1.56
C PRO A 20 26.50 -0.17 -1.67
N GLY A 21 25.67 -0.17 -2.73
CA GLY A 21 24.68 -1.22 -2.97
C GLY A 21 23.42 -1.13 -2.08
N PHE A 22 23.22 -0.03 -1.35
CA PHE A 22 22.01 0.16 -0.54
C PHE A 22 20.74 0.04 -1.40
N ASP A 23 19.77 -0.75 -0.93
CA ASP A 23 18.50 -0.99 -1.60
C ASP A 23 17.34 -0.62 -0.67
N PHE A 24 16.57 0.39 -1.03
CA PHE A 24 15.40 0.82 -0.25
C PHE A 24 14.27 -0.23 -0.20
N THR A 25 14.38 -1.35 -0.91
CA THR A 25 13.43 -2.47 -0.87
C THR A 25 14.00 -3.74 -0.25
N ASP A 26 15.19 -3.65 0.37
CA ASP A 26 15.80 -4.78 1.07
C ASP A 26 14.97 -5.16 2.32
N PRO A 27 14.34 -6.35 2.37
CA PRO A 27 13.52 -6.76 3.50
C PRO A 27 14.32 -6.86 4.81
N ASP A 28 15.63 -7.13 4.75
CA ASP A 28 16.47 -7.24 5.94
C ASP A 28 16.60 -5.90 6.68
N ILE A 29 16.51 -4.77 5.96
CA ILE A 29 16.42 -3.45 6.59
C ILE A 29 15.14 -3.37 7.42
N TYR A 30 14.00 -3.73 6.84
CA TYR A 30 12.68 -3.60 7.47
C TYR A 30 12.44 -4.59 8.61
N ALA A 31 13.14 -5.73 8.61
CA ALA A 31 13.16 -6.66 9.73
C ALA A 31 13.75 -6.03 11.00
N GLU A 32 14.62 -5.03 10.86
CA GLU A 32 15.31 -4.37 11.98
C GLU A 32 14.84 -2.93 12.24
N ARG A 33 14.57 -2.14 11.19
CA ARG A 33 14.29 -0.70 11.28
C ARG A 33 13.66 -0.11 10.01
N LEU A 34 13.16 1.12 10.13
CA LEU A 34 12.86 1.95 8.95
C LEU A 34 14.12 2.73 8.49
N PRO A 35 14.39 2.87 7.18
CA PRO A 35 15.52 3.64 6.65
C PRO A 35 15.29 5.16 6.67
N VAL A 36 14.90 5.71 7.82
CA VAL A 36 14.46 7.11 7.97
C VAL A 36 15.59 8.10 7.61
N ALA A 37 16.82 7.82 8.06
CA ALA A 37 17.97 8.69 7.83
C ALA A 37 18.36 8.70 6.35
N GLU A 38 18.36 7.54 5.72
CA GLU A 38 18.64 7.39 4.29
C GLU A 38 17.59 8.12 3.46
N LEU A 39 16.32 8.01 3.81
CA LEU A 39 15.25 8.75 3.13
C LEU A 39 15.35 10.27 3.31
N ALA A 40 15.78 10.74 4.48
CA ALA A 40 16.03 12.15 4.71
C ALA A 40 17.20 12.68 3.87
N GLU A 41 18.27 11.90 3.74
CA GLU A 41 19.42 12.22 2.88
C GLU A 41 18.99 12.32 1.40
N MET A 42 18.18 11.37 0.93
CA MET A 42 17.61 11.42 -0.43
C MET A 42 16.80 12.69 -0.66
N ARG A 43 15.88 13.02 0.25
CA ARG A 43 15.09 14.26 0.15
C ARG A 43 15.95 15.52 0.10
N ARG A 44 17.12 15.51 0.73
CA ARG A 44 18.04 16.66 0.80
C ARG A 44 18.91 16.79 -0.46
N CYS A 45 19.46 15.70 -0.94
CA CYS A 45 20.54 15.72 -1.94
C CYS A 45 20.15 15.16 -3.31
N ALA A 46 19.35 14.11 -3.35
CA ALA A 46 18.98 13.40 -4.57
C ALA A 46 17.52 12.90 -4.48
N PRO A 47 16.52 13.81 -4.56
CA PRO A 47 15.12 13.47 -4.28
C PRO A 47 14.52 12.46 -5.24
N ILE A 48 15.09 12.36 -6.44
CA ILE A 48 14.86 11.33 -7.45
C ILE A 48 16.22 10.69 -7.74
N TRP A 49 16.35 9.38 -7.51
CA TRP A 49 17.64 8.68 -7.64
C TRP A 49 17.47 7.27 -8.17
N TRP A 50 18.43 6.82 -8.96
CA TRP A 50 18.45 5.47 -9.48
C TRP A 50 19.06 4.51 -8.46
N ASN A 51 18.24 3.63 -7.89
CA ASN A 51 18.70 2.51 -7.07
C ASN A 51 19.01 1.35 -7.99
N GLU A 52 20.29 1.16 -8.28
CA GLU A 52 20.77 0.00 -9.03
C GLU A 52 20.53 -1.28 -8.22
N GLN A 53 20.07 -2.33 -8.90
CA GLN A 53 19.89 -3.67 -8.33
C GLN A 53 20.56 -4.70 -9.25
N PRO A 54 21.31 -5.68 -8.72
CA PRO A 54 21.79 -6.80 -9.50
C PRO A 54 20.64 -7.59 -10.14
N ILE A 55 20.90 -8.21 -11.29
CA ILE A 55 19.94 -9.14 -11.92
C ILE A 55 19.74 -10.35 -11.00
N GLY A 56 18.50 -10.80 -10.87
CA GLY A 56 18.10 -11.89 -10.00
C GLY A 56 17.84 -11.47 -8.55
N CYS A 57 17.91 -10.18 -8.22
CA CYS A 57 17.66 -9.67 -6.88
C CYS A 57 16.39 -8.80 -6.82
N GLY A 58 15.56 -9.05 -5.82
CA GLY A 58 14.39 -8.23 -5.50
C GLY A 58 13.20 -8.44 -6.43
N GLY A 59 13.17 -9.58 -7.10
CA GLY A 59 12.09 -10.00 -7.99
C GLY A 59 12.09 -9.37 -9.38
N PHE A 60 12.74 -8.24 -9.65
CA PHE A 60 12.66 -7.58 -10.97
C PHE A 60 14.01 -7.51 -11.70
N ASP A 61 14.10 -8.16 -12.86
CA ASP A 61 15.32 -8.24 -13.68
C ASP A 61 15.47 -7.06 -14.67
N ASP A 62 15.36 -5.83 -14.18
CA ASP A 62 15.50 -4.60 -14.98
C ASP A 62 16.66 -3.69 -14.55
N GLY A 63 17.49 -4.16 -13.61
CA GLY A 63 18.72 -3.50 -13.18
C GLY A 63 18.51 -2.39 -12.14
N GLY A 64 17.28 -2.17 -11.67
CA GLY A 64 16.98 -1.20 -10.63
C GLY A 64 15.71 -0.38 -10.86
N TYR A 65 15.53 0.63 -10.03
CA TYR A 65 14.34 1.48 -10.03
C TYR A 65 14.65 2.92 -9.62
N TRP A 66 13.77 3.85 -9.95
CA TRP A 66 13.84 5.22 -9.45
C TRP A 66 13.17 5.31 -8.07
N VAL A 67 13.93 5.77 -7.09
CA VAL A 67 13.48 6.15 -5.75
C VAL A 67 12.97 7.58 -5.80
N VAL A 68 11.71 7.80 -5.42
CA VAL A 68 11.06 9.12 -5.40
C VAL A 68 10.64 9.45 -3.98
N THR A 69 11.26 10.49 -3.42
CA THR A 69 11.18 10.77 -1.97
C THR A 69 10.43 12.04 -1.59
N LYS A 70 9.98 12.83 -2.58
CA LYS A 70 9.22 14.07 -2.36
C LYS A 70 7.74 13.84 -2.62
N HIS A 71 6.91 14.34 -1.70
CA HIS A 71 5.45 14.26 -1.78
C HIS A 71 4.88 14.70 -3.13
N LYS A 72 5.37 15.84 -3.65
CA LYS A 72 4.88 16.43 -4.90
C LYS A 72 5.07 15.49 -6.09
N ASP A 73 6.20 14.79 -6.13
CA ASP A 73 6.57 13.91 -7.24
C ASP A 73 5.80 12.58 -7.13
N VAL A 74 5.60 12.06 -5.91
CA VAL A 74 4.71 10.90 -5.66
C VAL A 74 3.28 11.21 -6.10
N LYS A 75 2.78 12.41 -5.80
CA LYS A 75 1.45 12.87 -6.22
C LYS A 75 1.35 13.01 -7.74
N GLU A 76 2.39 13.52 -8.40
CA GLU A 76 2.43 13.64 -9.85
C GLU A 76 2.39 12.26 -10.54
N ILE A 77 3.25 11.33 -10.11
CA ILE A 77 3.23 9.94 -10.59
C ILE A 77 1.85 9.32 -10.40
N SER A 78 1.26 9.48 -9.22
CA SER A 78 -0.05 8.92 -8.89
C SER A 78 -1.19 9.47 -9.74
N ARG A 79 -1.06 10.71 -10.23
CA ARG A 79 -2.08 11.37 -11.09
C ARG A 79 -1.91 11.03 -12.56
N ARG A 80 -0.69 10.74 -13.01
CA ARG A 80 -0.35 10.45 -14.41
C ARG A 80 -0.40 8.95 -14.68
N SER A 81 -1.53 8.29 -14.37
CA SER A 81 -1.74 6.86 -14.63
C SER A 81 -1.75 6.51 -16.12
N ASP A 82 -1.90 7.50 -17.01
CA ASP A 82 -1.68 7.38 -18.46
C ASP A 82 -0.21 7.13 -18.82
N VAL A 83 0.73 7.56 -17.98
CA VAL A 83 2.18 7.40 -18.15
C VAL A 83 2.74 6.31 -17.24
N PHE A 84 2.27 6.26 -16.00
CA PHE A 84 2.79 5.43 -14.92
C PHE A 84 1.83 4.28 -14.63
N SER A 85 2.07 3.15 -15.28
CA SER A 85 1.25 1.93 -15.23
C SER A 85 1.40 1.18 -13.91
N SER A 86 0.28 0.68 -13.39
CA SER A 86 0.26 -0.34 -12.32
C SER A 86 0.21 -1.76 -12.90
N LEU A 87 -0.32 -1.92 -14.12
CA LEU A 87 -0.47 -3.22 -14.80
C LEU A 87 0.86 -3.86 -15.23
N GLN A 88 1.81 -3.04 -15.69
CA GLN A 88 2.98 -3.55 -16.40
C GLN A 88 3.92 -4.39 -15.51
N LYS A 89 4.06 -4.04 -14.23
CA LYS A 89 4.94 -4.73 -13.25
C LYS A 89 4.33 -4.81 -11.85
N THR A 90 3.01 -4.73 -11.75
CA THR A 90 2.27 -4.60 -10.47
C THR A 90 2.63 -3.34 -9.68
N ALA A 91 1.88 -3.07 -8.61
CA ALA A 91 2.15 -2.00 -7.67
C ALA A 91 3.17 -2.37 -6.59
N LEU A 92 3.47 -3.66 -6.34
CA LEU A 92 4.43 -4.04 -5.29
C LEU A 92 5.88 -4.00 -5.83
N PRO A 93 6.83 -3.39 -5.09
CA PRO A 93 8.19 -3.19 -5.57
C PRO A 93 9.16 -4.34 -5.29
N ARG A 94 8.75 -5.31 -4.47
CA ARG A 94 9.56 -6.44 -4.02
C ARG A 94 8.70 -7.70 -4.02
N TYR A 95 9.31 -8.79 -4.51
CA TYR A 95 8.78 -10.15 -4.43
C TYR A 95 9.92 -11.09 -4.09
N LYS A 96 9.59 -12.34 -3.72
CA LYS A 96 10.57 -13.42 -3.65
C LYS A 96 11.21 -13.64 -5.02
N ASP A 97 12.53 -13.87 -5.02
CA ASP A 97 13.25 -14.08 -6.26
C ASP A 97 12.71 -15.32 -7.01
N GLY A 98 12.56 -15.18 -8.32
CA GLY A 98 11.99 -16.23 -9.19
C GLY A 98 10.46 -16.29 -9.25
N THR A 99 9.71 -15.53 -8.45
CA THR A 99 8.23 -15.59 -8.45
C THR A 99 7.56 -14.45 -9.24
N VAL A 100 8.32 -13.46 -9.71
CA VAL A 100 7.75 -12.21 -10.27
C VAL A 100 6.83 -12.42 -11.47
N ALA A 101 7.14 -13.36 -12.36
CA ALA A 101 6.35 -13.59 -13.57
C ALA A 101 4.94 -14.06 -13.22
N GLU A 102 4.85 -14.99 -12.26
CA GLU A 102 3.58 -15.46 -11.72
C GLU A 102 2.82 -14.32 -11.02
N GLN A 103 3.51 -13.49 -10.24
CA GLN A 103 2.92 -12.35 -9.54
C GLN A 103 2.36 -11.31 -10.52
N ILE A 104 3.06 -11.02 -11.62
CA ILE A 104 2.57 -10.14 -12.69
C ILE A 104 1.33 -10.75 -13.35
N ASP A 105 1.35 -12.03 -13.69
CA ASP A 105 0.23 -12.68 -14.37
C ASP A 105 -1.01 -12.74 -13.49
N ARG A 106 -0.87 -13.07 -12.21
CA ARG A 106 -1.98 -13.07 -11.23
C ARG A 106 -2.45 -11.65 -10.91
N GLY A 107 -1.51 -10.71 -10.82
CA GLY A 107 -1.78 -9.31 -10.51
C GLY A 107 -2.78 -8.67 -11.48
N LYS A 108 -2.79 -9.07 -12.76
CA LYS A 108 -3.71 -8.56 -13.80
C LYS A 108 -5.20 -8.67 -13.43
N PHE A 109 -5.57 -9.58 -12.55
CA PHE A 109 -6.95 -9.78 -12.11
C PHE A 109 -7.35 -8.94 -10.88
N VAL A 110 -6.38 -8.32 -10.21
CA VAL A 110 -6.60 -7.52 -9.01
C VAL A 110 -6.65 -6.04 -9.38
N LEU A 111 -7.73 -5.34 -8.99
CA LEU A 111 -7.96 -3.93 -9.33
C LEU A 111 -6.75 -3.01 -9.08
N LEU A 112 -6.01 -3.23 -7.98
CA LEU A 112 -4.81 -2.45 -7.62
C LEU A 112 -3.74 -2.43 -8.72
N ASN A 113 -3.65 -3.50 -9.51
CA ASN A 113 -2.67 -3.68 -10.57
C ASN A 113 -3.31 -3.56 -11.96
N MET A 114 -4.44 -2.87 -12.10
CA MET A 114 -5.05 -2.61 -13.41
C MET A 114 -4.80 -1.16 -13.84
N ASP A 115 -4.76 -0.96 -15.16
CA ASP A 115 -4.82 0.36 -15.77
C ASP A 115 -6.19 0.57 -16.44
N ASP A 116 -6.42 1.76 -16.98
CA ASP A 116 -7.63 2.07 -17.73
C ASP A 116 -7.66 1.38 -19.10
N PRO A 117 -8.86 1.00 -19.60
CA PRO A 117 -10.20 1.32 -19.08
C PRO A 117 -10.75 0.34 -18.03
N GLN A 118 -10.11 -0.82 -17.81
CA GLN A 118 -10.64 -1.85 -16.90
C GLN A 118 -10.68 -1.38 -15.45
N HIS A 119 -9.62 -0.68 -15.00
CA HIS A 119 -9.56 -0.09 -13.66
C HIS A 119 -10.74 0.86 -13.41
N THR A 120 -10.96 1.84 -14.30
CA THR A 120 -12.10 2.77 -14.17
C THR A 120 -13.45 2.06 -14.08
N ARG A 121 -13.71 1.03 -14.91
CA ARG A 121 -14.97 0.27 -14.87
C ARG A 121 -15.18 -0.37 -13.50
N LEU A 122 -14.21 -1.15 -13.03
CA LEU A 122 -14.31 -1.88 -11.78
C LEU A 122 -14.35 -0.93 -10.58
N ARG A 123 -13.53 0.12 -10.58
CA ARG A 123 -13.51 1.13 -9.52
C ARG A 123 -14.86 1.83 -9.40
N LYS A 124 -15.52 2.18 -10.51
CA LYS A 124 -16.88 2.75 -10.51
C LYS A 124 -17.88 1.82 -9.83
N ILE A 125 -17.87 0.53 -10.17
CA ILE A 125 -18.76 -0.47 -9.59
C ILE A 125 -18.49 -0.64 -8.09
N ILE A 126 -17.23 -0.87 -7.72
CA ILE A 126 -16.80 -1.16 -6.34
C ILE A 126 -17.05 0.03 -5.40
N SER A 127 -16.94 1.27 -5.90
CA SER A 127 -17.19 2.48 -5.10
C SER A 127 -18.62 2.51 -4.50
N ARG A 128 -19.58 1.78 -5.07
CA ARG A 128 -20.94 1.60 -4.50
C ARG A 128 -20.91 0.93 -3.11
N GLY A 129 -19.90 0.10 -2.83
CA GLY A 129 -19.68 -0.56 -1.55
C GLY A 129 -19.08 0.34 -0.47
N PHE A 130 -18.43 1.45 -0.84
CA PHE A 130 -17.68 2.33 0.07
C PHE A 130 -18.30 3.73 0.21
N THR A 131 -19.60 3.85 -0.04
CA THR A 131 -20.32 5.12 0.22
C THR A 131 -20.28 5.47 1.71
N PRO A 132 -20.34 6.77 2.09
CA PRO A 132 -20.36 7.17 3.50
C PRO A 132 -21.42 6.43 4.32
N GLY A 133 -22.64 6.28 3.76
CA GLY A 133 -23.71 5.52 4.42
C GLY A 133 -23.43 4.02 4.53
N ALA A 134 -22.65 3.41 3.64
CA ALA A 134 -22.26 2.00 3.77
C ALA A 134 -21.25 1.76 4.88
N VAL A 135 -20.26 2.64 5.01
CA VAL A 135 -19.28 2.60 6.09
C VAL A 135 -19.93 2.92 7.43
N GLU A 136 -20.82 3.93 7.48
CA GLU A 136 -21.50 4.35 8.71
C GLU A 136 -22.35 3.23 9.35
N ARG A 137 -22.94 2.34 8.53
CA ARG A 137 -23.69 1.17 9.03
C ARG A 137 -22.84 0.19 9.84
N LEU A 138 -21.52 0.25 9.74
CA LEU A 138 -20.61 -0.61 10.50
C LEU A 138 -20.24 -0.02 11.86
N ARG A 139 -20.52 1.27 12.10
CA ARG A 139 -20.01 2.01 13.27
C ARG A 139 -20.38 1.34 14.60
N ASP A 140 -21.65 1.02 14.80
CA ASP A 140 -22.12 0.49 16.09
C ASP A 140 -21.56 -0.91 16.38
N ASP A 141 -21.55 -1.81 15.38
CA ASP A 141 -20.97 -3.15 15.52
C ASP A 141 -19.46 -3.09 15.77
N LEU A 142 -18.73 -2.23 15.05
CA LEU A 142 -17.29 -2.07 15.24
C LEU A 142 -16.94 -1.42 16.58
N ASN A 143 -17.72 -0.45 17.06
CA ASN A 143 -17.52 0.15 18.38
C ASN A 143 -17.68 -0.90 19.50
N GLU A 144 -18.73 -1.72 19.42
CA GLU A 144 -18.97 -2.77 20.41
C GLU A 144 -17.88 -3.85 20.38
N ARG A 145 -17.40 -4.24 19.19
CA ARG A 145 -16.28 -5.17 19.05
C ARG A 145 -14.98 -4.59 19.58
N ALA A 146 -14.66 -3.35 19.23
CA ALA A 146 -13.46 -2.67 19.72
C ALA A 146 -13.43 -2.63 21.26
N ARG A 147 -14.58 -2.32 21.88
CA ARG A 147 -14.72 -2.33 23.34
C ARG A 147 -14.42 -3.71 23.93
N ARG A 148 -15.02 -4.78 23.38
CA ARG A 148 -14.80 -6.16 23.86
C ARG A 148 -13.35 -6.62 23.70
N ILE A 149 -12.72 -6.30 22.57
CA ILE A 149 -11.31 -6.64 22.29
C ILE A 149 -10.42 -6.00 23.37
N VAL A 150 -10.58 -4.71 23.61
CA VAL A 150 -9.76 -3.98 24.60
C VAL A 150 -10.06 -4.44 26.04
N GLU A 151 -11.32 -4.71 26.40
CA GLU A 151 -11.68 -5.25 27.72
C GLU A 151 -11.07 -6.63 27.96
N ALA A 152 -11.10 -7.52 26.96
CA ALA A 152 -10.52 -8.85 27.05
C ALA A 152 -8.99 -8.81 27.17
N ALA A 153 -8.32 -7.92 26.41
CA ALA A 153 -6.89 -7.71 26.52
C ALA A 153 -6.51 -7.13 27.89
N ALA A 154 -7.23 -6.11 28.38
CA ALA A 154 -7.00 -5.49 29.68
C ALA A 154 -7.18 -6.48 30.85
N ALA A 155 -8.16 -7.39 30.77
CA ALA A 155 -8.39 -8.42 31.79
C ALA A 155 -7.21 -9.41 31.93
N ARG A 156 -6.38 -9.57 30.90
CA ARG A 156 -5.15 -10.39 30.95
C ARG A 156 -3.98 -9.68 31.64
N GLY A 157 -4.05 -8.35 31.78
CA GLY A 157 -3.02 -7.50 32.39
C GLY A 157 -1.82 -7.21 31.48
N SER A 158 -1.30 -8.22 30.76
CA SER A 158 -0.21 -8.09 29.80
C SER A 158 -0.31 -9.14 28.69
N GLY A 159 0.33 -8.87 27.55
CA GLY A 159 0.41 -9.82 26.44
C GLY A 159 0.94 -9.17 25.16
N ASP A 160 0.81 -9.89 24.06
CA ASP A 160 1.09 -9.33 22.74
C ASP A 160 -0.04 -8.41 22.29
N PHE A 161 0.27 -7.12 22.15
CA PHE A 161 -0.68 -6.10 21.71
C PHE A 161 -1.16 -6.34 20.27
N VAL A 162 -0.31 -6.88 19.39
CA VAL A 162 -0.66 -7.14 17.99
C VAL A 162 -1.78 -8.17 17.94
N GLU A 163 -1.55 -9.35 18.53
CA GLU A 163 -2.52 -10.44 18.58
C GLU A 163 -3.80 -10.04 19.34
N GLN A 164 -3.65 -9.39 20.50
CA GLN A 164 -4.77 -9.19 21.42
C GLN A 164 -5.60 -7.95 21.12
N VAL A 165 -5.07 -6.97 20.38
CA VAL A 165 -5.76 -5.70 20.13
C VAL A 165 -5.84 -5.37 18.64
N SER A 166 -4.72 -5.44 17.91
CA SER A 166 -4.66 -4.94 16.53
C SER A 166 -5.25 -5.88 15.49
N CYS A 167 -5.21 -7.20 15.72
CA CYS A 167 -5.52 -8.20 14.70
C CYS A 167 -7.02 -8.31 14.35
N GLU A 168 -7.90 -8.28 15.34
CA GLU A 168 -9.29 -8.71 15.12
C GLU A 168 -10.14 -7.65 14.40
N LEU A 169 -10.07 -6.38 14.82
CA LEU A 169 -11.01 -5.35 14.37
C LEU A 169 -10.97 -5.07 12.85
N PRO A 170 -9.80 -5.00 12.17
CA PRO A 170 -9.76 -4.83 10.72
C PRO A 170 -10.48 -5.94 9.96
N LEU A 171 -10.31 -7.19 10.39
CA LEU A 171 -10.96 -8.35 9.78
C LEU A 171 -12.47 -8.36 10.05
N GLN A 172 -12.90 -7.92 11.24
CA GLN A 172 -14.33 -7.73 11.53
C GLN A 172 -14.94 -6.65 10.64
N ALA A 173 -14.21 -5.58 10.31
CA ALA A 173 -14.68 -4.55 9.39
C ALA A 173 -14.87 -5.10 7.97
N ILE A 174 -13.92 -5.89 7.45
CA ILE A 174 -14.06 -6.56 6.15
C ILE A 174 -15.25 -7.53 6.16
N ALA A 175 -15.35 -8.38 7.19
CA ALA A 175 -16.42 -9.35 7.33
C ALA A 175 -17.81 -8.68 7.43
N GLY A 176 -17.92 -7.60 8.22
CA GLY A 176 -19.15 -6.83 8.36
C GLY A 176 -19.55 -6.12 7.06
N LEU A 177 -18.58 -5.54 6.36
CA LEU A 177 -18.80 -4.89 5.07
C LEU A 177 -19.36 -5.89 4.03
N LEU A 178 -18.74 -7.07 3.91
CA LEU A 178 -19.14 -8.13 2.99
C LEU A 178 -20.37 -8.93 3.43
N GLY A 179 -20.85 -8.74 4.65
CA GLY A 179 -21.98 -9.52 5.19
C GLY A 179 -21.63 -10.99 5.44
N VAL A 180 -20.38 -11.29 5.80
CA VAL A 180 -19.90 -12.64 6.10
C VAL A 180 -20.59 -13.16 7.37
N PRO A 181 -21.22 -14.36 7.32
CA PRO A 181 -21.82 -15.01 8.49
C PRO A 181 -20.81 -15.15 9.63
N GLN A 182 -21.28 -15.04 10.88
CA GLN A 182 -20.43 -15.02 12.06
C GLN A 182 -19.61 -16.32 12.19
N GLU A 183 -20.18 -17.45 11.81
CA GLU A 183 -19.58 -18.78 11.79
C GLU A 183 -18.45 -18.94 10.76
N ASP A 184 -18.43 -18.12 9.71
CA ASP A 184 -17.44 -18.19 8.63
C ASP A 184 -16.29 -17.20 8.81
N ARG A 185 -16.42 -16.22 9.72
CA ARG A 185 -15.40 -15.16 9.90
C ARG A 185 -14.02 -15.73 10.21
N MET A 186 -13.93 -16.79 11.02
CA MET A 186 -12.63 -17.42 11.33
C MET A 186 -11.93 -18.02 10.12
N LYS A 187 -12.69 -18.50 9.12
CA LYS A 187 -12.10 -18.99 7.86
C LYS A 187 -11.51 -17.82 7.07
N LEU A 188 -12.27 -16.73 6.94
CA LEU A 188 -11.79 -15.49 6.30
C LEU A 188 -10.51 -14.98 6.98
N PHE A 189 -10.45 -15.03 8.31
CA PHE A 189 -9.30 -14.56 9.08
C PHE A 189 -8.07 -15.44 8.78
N HIS A 190 -8.27 -16.75 8.80
CA HIS A 190 -7.22 -17.72 8.47
C HIS A 190 -6.67 -17.47 7.06
N TRP A 191 -7.53 -17.42 6.03
CA TRP A 191 -7.09 -17.17 4.66
C TRP A 191 -6.38 -15.83 4.50
N SER A 192 -6.91 -14.76 5.11
CA SER A 192 -6.33 -13.42 5.02
C SER A 192 -4.91 -13.36 5.60
N ASN A 193 -4.67 -14.03 6.73
CA ASN A 193 -3.35 -14.07 7.38
C ASN A 193 -2.36 -14.99 6.66
N GLN A 194 -2.83 -16.01 5.93
CA GLN A 194 -1.97 -16.91 5.14
C GLN A 194 -1.45 -16.26 3.83
N MET A 195 -2.06 -15.17 3.37
CA MET A 195 -1.71 -14.51 2.10
C MET A 195 -0.63 -13.42 2.23
N VAL A 196 -0.11 -13.17 3.43
CA VAL A 196 0.82 -12.07 3.72
C VAL A 196 2.09 -12.60 4.42
N GLY A 197 3.18 -11.83 4.36
CA GLY A 197 4.42 -12.12 5.07
C GLY A 197 5.33 -13.16 4.42
N ASP A 198 5.21 -13.41 3.10
CA ASP A 198 5.92 -14.49 2.39
C ASP A 198 7.46 -14.41 2.40
N GLN A 199 8.03 -13.26 2.79
CA GLN A 199 9.48 -13.05 2.93
C GLN A 199 9.98 -13.14 4.38
N ASP A 200 9.09 -13.33 5.35
CA ASP A 200 9.46 -13.53 6.75
C ASP A 200 9.63 -15.04 7.05
N PRO A 201 10.75 -15.47 7.66
CA PRO A 201 10.95 -16.86 8.06
C PRO A 201 9.85 -17.43 8.97
N GLU A 202 9.21 -16.60 9.81
CA GLU A 202 8.10 -17.01 10.69
C GLU A 202 6.89 -17.51 9.87
N PHE A 203 6.66 -16.91 8.72
CA PHE A 203 5.52 -17.18 7.84
C PHE A 203 5.88 -18.02 6.62
N ALA A 204 7.12 -18.55 6.53
CA ALA A 204 7.58 -19.33 5.38
C ALA A 204 6.78 -20.62 5.12
N SER A 205 6.03 -21.10 6.11
CA SER A 205 5.14 -22.27 6.00
C SER A 205 3.72 -21.94 5.50
N ASN A 206 3.38 -20.66 5.35
CA ASN A 206 2.07 -20.24 4.87
C ASN A 206 1.84 -20.68 3.41
N ASP A 207 0.63 -21.16 3.12
CA ASP A 207 0.22 -21.51 1.76
C ASP A 207 -0.71 -20.42 1.19
N ALA A 208 -0.08 -19.33 0.75
CA ALA A 208 -0.78 -18.19 0.17
C ALA A 208 -1.59 -18.56 -1.09
N ILE A 209 -1.17 -19.59 -1.84
CA ILE A 209 -1.85 -20.03 -3.07
C ILE A 209 -3.16 -20.71 -2.71
N THR A 210 -3.12 -21.73 -1.85
CA THR A 210 -4.32 -22.45 -1.42
C THR A 210 -5.29 -21.52 -0.71
N ALA A 211 -4.81 -20.66 0.19
CA ALA A 211 -5.63 -19.66 0.86
C ALA A 211 -6.31 -18.69 -0.11
N SER A 212 -5.59 -18.23 -1.15
CA SER A 212 -6.17 -17.38 -2.20
C SER A 212 -7.28 -18.10 -2.96
N VAL A 213 -7.07 -19.36 -3.35
CA VAL A 213 -8.05 -20.14 -4.12
C VAL A 213 -9.31 -20.40 -3.30
N GLU A 214 -9.16 -20.82 -2.05
CA GLU A 214 -10.30 -21.09 -1.15
C GLU A 214 -11.13 -19.82 -0.90
N LEU A 215 -10.46 -18.68 -0.66
CA LEU A 215 -11.14 -17.40 -0.48
C LEU A 215 -11.86 -16.94 -1.76
N ILE A 216 -11.26 -17.10 -2.93
CA ILE A 216 -11.91 -16.79 -4.22
C ILE A 216 -13.15 -17.64 -4.40
N MET A 217 -13.06 -18.95 -4.19
CA MET A 217 -14.20 -19.86 -4.33
C MET A 217 -15.33 -19.52 -3.35
N TYR A 218 -14.99 -19.22 -2.10
CA TYR A 218 -15.96 -18.78 -1.09
C TYR A 218 -16.67 -17.49 -1.52
N ALA A 219 -15.91 -16.50 -2.00
CA ALA A 219 -16.45 -15.23 -2.47
C ALA A 219 -17.33 -15.40 -3.72
N MET A 220 -16.94 -16.24 -4.69
CA MET A 220 -17.75 -16.56 -5.86
C MET A 220 -19.08 -17.21 -5.46
N GLN A 221 -19.07 -18.14 -4.51
CA GLN A 221 -20.29 -18.76 -3.99
C GLN A 221 -21.21 -17.75 -3.30
N MET A 222 -20.63 -16.80 -2.56
CA MET A 222 -21.37 -15.69 -1.93
C MET A 222 -21.99 -14.77 -2.99
N ALA A 223 -21.27 -14.42 -4.05
CA ALA A 223 -21.80 -13.63 -5.17
C ALA A 223 -22.97 -14.34 -5.85
N ALA A 224 -22.82 -15.64 -6.15
CA ALA A 224 -23.85 -16.46 -6.78
C ALA A 224 -25.12 -16.59 -5.91
N ASP A 225 -24.95 -16.73 -4.59
CA ASP A 225 -26.06 -16.73 -3.63
C ASP A 225 -26.77 -15.37 -3.62
N ARG A 226 -26.04 -14.26 -3.45
CA ARG A 226 -26.63 -12.90 -3.38
C ARG A 226 -27.27 -12.43 -4.68
N ALA A 227 -26.87 -12.98 -5.81
CA ALA A 227 -27.55 -12.78 -7.08
C ALA A 227 -28.95 -13.40 -7.10
N LYS A 228 -29.16 -14.52 -6.40
CA LYS A 228 -30.46 -15.22 -6.29
C LYS A 228 -31.27 -14.76 -5.08
N ASN A 229 -30.59 -14.46 -3.98
CA ASN A 229 -31.12 -14.11 -2.66
C ASN A 229 -30.55 -12.76 -2.20
N PRO A 230 -31.09 -11.62 -2.69
CA PRO A 230 -30.58 -10.29 -2.33
C PRO A 230 -30.66 -10.02 -0.83
N GLY A 231 -29.59 -9.47 -0.26
CA GLY A 231 -29.47 -9.09 1.14
C GLY A 231 -29.21 -7.58 1.33
N PRO A 232 -29.15 -7.11 2.59
CA PRO A 232 -28.89 -5.70 2.90
C PRO A 232 -27.39 -5.30 2.82
N ASP A 233 -26.50 -6.27 2.55
CA ASP A 233 -25.05 -6.08 2.48
C ASP A 233 -24.58 -5.46 1.14
N ILE A 234 -23.28 -5.14 1.05
CA ILE A 234 -22.75 -4.52 -0.17
C ILE A 234 -22.67 -5.49 -1.35
N VAL A 235 -22.64 -6.81 -1.09
CA VAL A 235 -22.43 -7.82 -2.13
C VAL A 235 -23.56 -7.76 -3.14
N THR A 236 -24.81 -7.71 -2.66
CA THR A 236 -25.99 -7.51 -3.51
C THR A 236 -25.83 -6.28 -4.40
N LYS A 237 -25.33 -5.16 -3.88
CA LYS A 237 -25.14 -3.94 -4.68
C LYS A 237 -24.08 -4.12 -5.76
N LEU A 238 -23.04 -4.93 -5.51
CA LEU A 238 -21.93 -5.10 -6.44
C LEU A 238 -22.24 -6.10 -7.56
N VAL A 239 -22.99 -7.17 -7.26
CA VAL A 239 -23.34 -8.23 -8.22
C VAL A 239 -24.63 -7.94 -9.00
N GLN A 240 -25.41 -6.93 -8.58
CA GLN A 240 -26.54 -6.42 -9.36
C GLN A 240 -26.11 -5.26 -10.26
N ALA A 241 -26.75 -5.22 -11.44
CA ALA A 241 -26.54 -4.17 -12.43
C ALA A 241 -26.92 -2.80 -11.85
N ASP A 242 -26.06 -1.79 -12.05
CA ASP A 242 -26.42 -0.39 -11.81
C ASP A 242 -27.34 0.15 -12.93
N ILE A 243 -27.62 1.46 -12.87
CA ILE A 243 -28.43 2.18 -13.86
C ILE A 243 -27.86 2.10 -15.29
N ASP A 244 -26.55 1.88 -15.43
CA ASP A 244 -25.84 1.76 -16.70
C ASP A 244 -25.65 0.29 -17.12
N GLY A 245 -26.21 -0.66 -16.36
CA GLY A 245 -26.11 -2.09 -16.61
C GLY A 245 -24.82 -2.74 -16.07
N HIS A 246 -23.97 -2.00 -15.34
CA HIS A 246 -22.69 -2.50 -14.86
C HIS A 246 -22.80 -3.25 -13.53
N LYS A 247 -22.11 -4.38 -13.43
CA LYS A 247 -22.01 -5.23 -12.23
C LYS A 247 -20.68 -5.97 -12.24
N LEU A 248 -20.29 -6.50 -11.07
CA LEU A 248 -19.22 -7.48 -11.00
C LEU A 248 -19.76 -8.85 -11.47
N SER A 249 -18.98 -9.57 -12.25
CA SER A 249 -19.14 -11.01 -12.38
C SER A 249 -18.67 -11.72 -11.09
N GLU A 250 -18.96 -13.02 -10.98
CA GLU A 250 -18.60 -13.81 -9.79
C GLU A 250 -17.09 -13.86 -9.58
N ASP A 251 -16.31 -14.02 -10.65
CA ASP A 251 -14.85 -14.00 -10.64
C ASP A 251 -14.29 -12.62 -10.26
N GLU A 252 -14.84 -11.54 -10.83
CA GLU A 252 -14.46 -10.16 -10.44
C GLU A 252 -14.74 -9.87 -8.97
N PHE A 253 -15.86 -10.38 -8.44
CA PHE A 253 -16.16 -10.28 -7.02
C PHE A 253 -15.17 -11.10 -6.18
N GLY A 254 -14.80 -12.31 -6.63
CA GLY A 254 -13.77 -13.12 -5.98
C GLY A 254 -12.43 -12.39 -5.85
N PHE A 255 -11.93 -11.79 -6.93
CA PHE A 255 -10.69 -11.00 -6.89
C PHE A 255 -10.83 -9.70 -6.09
N PHE A 256 -12.03 -9.11 -6.04
CA PHE A 256 -12.30 -7.96 -5.17
C PHE A 256 -12.22 -8.33 -3.68
N VAL A 257 -12.73 -9.50 -3.27
CA VAL A 257 -12.60 -9.98 -1.89
C VAL A 257 -11.15 -10.26 -1.52
N ILE A 258 -10.35 -10.82 -2.43
CA ILE A 258 -8.89 -10.97 -2.25
C ILE A 258 -8.23 -9.60 -2.00
N LEU A 259 -8.58 -8.59 -2.80
CA LEU A 259 -8.04 -7.24 -2.62
C LEU A 259 -8.37 -6.69 -1.23
N LEU A 260 -9.59 -6.87 -0.74
CA LEU A 260 -9.96 -6.41 0.61
C LEU A 260 -9.23 -7.16 1.71
N ALA A 261 -9.12 -8.48 1.59
CA ALA A 261 -8.46 -9.33 2.57
C ALA A 261 -6.98 -8.95 2.75
N VAL A 262 -6.28 -8.59 1.68
CA VAL A 262 -4.87 -8.17 1.75
C VAL A 262 -4.75 -6.68 2.08
N ALA A 263 -5.47 -5.81 1.37
CA ALA A 263 -5.28 -4.36 1.47
C ALA A 263 -5.85 -3.73 2.75
N GLY A 264 -6.86 -4.36 3.38
CA GLY A 264 -7.54 -3.82 4.55
C GLY A 264 -7.13 -4.44 5.89
N ASN A 265 -6.45 -5.58 5.88
CA ASN A 265 -6.08 -6.33 7.08
C ASN A 265 -4.80 -5.80 7.73
N GLU A 266 -3.63 -6.13 7.17
CA GLU A 266 -2.33 -5.78 7.76
C GLU A 266 -2.08 -4.28 7.82
N THR A 267 -2.57 -3.52 6.84
CA THR A 267 -2.39 -2.06 6.80
C THR A 267 -3.02 -1.40 8.03
N THR A 268 -4.28 -1.71 8.32
CA THR A 268 -5.00 -1.18 9.49
C THR A 268 -4.43 -1.74 10.79
N ARG A 269 -4.07 -3.03 10.83
CA ARG A 269 -3.42 -3.66 11.99
C ARG A 269 -2.13 -2.93 12.36
N ASN A 270 -1.26 -2.68 11.39
CA ASN A 270 0.00 -1.99 11.59
C ASN A 270 -0.20 -0.52 11.97
N SER A 271 -1.22 0.16 11.44
CA SER A 271 -1.60 1.50 11.93
C SER A 271 -1.99 1.50 13.40
N ILE A 272 -2.77 0.51 13.87
CA ILE A 272 -3.18 0.42 15.28
C ILE A 272 -1.95 0.18 16.16
N THR A 273 -1.11 -0.79 15.81
CA THR A 273 0.10 -1.13 16.56
C THR A 273 1.07 0.05 16.62
N GLN A 274 1.45 0.62 15.47
CA GLN A 274 2.41 1.73 15.41
C GLN A 274 1.84 3.03 15.97
N GLY A 275 0.51 3.24 15.90
CA GLY A 275 -0.16 4.34 16.58
C GLY A 275 -0.04 4.23 18.11
N MET A 276 -0.17 3.02 18.67
CA MET A 276 0.03 2.80 20.10
C MET A 276 1.51 2.94 20.50
N MET A 277 2.44 2.49 19.65
CA MET A 277 3.87 2.76 19.85
C MET A 277 4.14 4.26 19.89
N ALA A 278 3.59 5.05 18.97
CA ALA A 278 3.73 6.50 18.95
C ALA A 278 3.19 7.16 20.23
N PHE A 279 2.02 6.75 20.72
CA PHE A 279 1.51 7.27 21.99
C PHE A 279 2.38 6.90 23.20
N THR A 280 3.15 5.82 23.13
CA THR A 280 4.13 5.44 24.16
C THR A 280 5.38 6.31 24.09
N ASP A 281 5.84 6.64 22.87
CA ASP A 281 6.99 7.52 22.64
C ASP A 281 6.65 9.01 22.90
N PHE A 282 5.38 9.40 22.74
CA PHE A 282 4.88 10.76 22.92
C PHE A 282 3.73 10.81 23.97
N PRO A 283 4.03 10.62 25.26
CA PRO A 283 3.00 10.52 26.30
C PRO A 283 2.10 11.75 26.44
N ASP A 284 2.62 12.95 26.14
CA ASP A 284 1.80 14.18 26.15
C ASP A 284 0.68 14.15 25.09
N GLN A 285 0.94 13.51 23.94
CA GLN A 285 -0.07 13.32 22.89
C GLN A 285 -1.12 12.29 23.33
N TRP A 286 -0.73 11.27 24.11
CA TRP A 286 -1.68 10.33 24.70
C TRP A 286 -2.61 11.01 25.72
N GLU A 287 -2.06 11.87 26.59
CA GLU A 287 -2.87 12.65 27.53
C GLU A 287 -3.82 13.63 26.82
N LEU A 288 -3.36 14.27 25.73
CA LEU A 288 -4.22 15.08 24.87
C LEU A 288 -5.36 14.26 24.27
N TYR A 289 -5.06 13.10 23.69
CA TYR A 289 -6.07 12.23 23.08
C TYR A 289 -7.11 11.77 24.10
N LYS A 290 -6.69 11.32 25.29
CA LYS A 290 -7.62 10.91 26.37
C LYS A 290 -8.58 12.03 26.78
N ARG A 291 -8.11 13.28 26.80
CA ARG A 291 -8.90 14.45 27.18
C ARG A 291 -9.84 14.92 26.07
N GLU A 292 -9.34 15.01 24.84
CA GLU A 292 -10.01 15.78 23.77
C GLU A 292 -10.49 14.95 22.58
N ARG A 293 -9.93 13.75 22.34
CA ARG A 293 -10.16 12.92 21.14
C ARG A 293 -10.21 13.72 19.83
N PRO A 294 -9.12 14.42 19.45
CA PRO A 294 -9.11 15.20 18.23
C PRO A 294 -9.51 14.37 17.01
N ALA A 295 -10.39 14.90 16.16
CA ALA A 295 -10.87 14.18 14.98
C ALA A 295 -9.76 13.82 13.97
N THR A 296 -8.63 14.53 14.03
CA THR A 296 -7.44 14.33 13.18
C THR A 296 -6.55 13.17 13.63
N THR A 297 -6.84 12.53 14.78
CA THR A 297 -5.96 11.51 15.37
C THR A 297 -5.73 10.33 14.43
N ALA A 298 -6.79 9.86 13.75
CA ALA A 298 -6.68 8.71 12.84
C ALA A 298 -5.75 9.00 11.65
N ASP A 299 -5.86 10.19 11.04
CA ASP A 299 -4.99 10.59 9.94
C ASP A 299 -3.52 10.72 10.38
N GLU A 300 -3.28 11.25 11.58
CA GLU A 300 -1.92 11.37 12.12
C GLU A 300 -1.30 10.01 12.46
N ILE A 301 -2.10 9.06 12.98
CA ILE A 301 -1.66 7.67 13.18
C ILE A 301 -1.29 7.03 11.84
N VAL A 302 -2.11 7.21 10.80
CA VAL A 302 -1.82 6.66 9.46
C VAL A 302 -0.57 7.32 8.86
N ARG A 303 -0.40 8.64 9.01
CA ARG A 303 0.81 9.36 8.58
C ARG A 303 2.05 8.84 9.31
N TRP A 304 1.99 8.71 10.63
CA TRP A 304 3.12 8.24 11.44
C TRP A 304 3.48 6.79 11.12
N ALA A 305 2.49 5.91 11.05
CA ALA A 305 2.70 4.48 10.83
C ALA A 305 3.13 4.15 9.40
N THR A 306 2.62 4.90 8.40
CA THR A 306 2.79 4.63 6.96
C THR A 306 2.84 3.11 6.65
N PRO A 307 1.73 2.36 6.88
CA PRO A 307 1.77 0.88 6.87
C PRO A 307 2.19 0.26 5.53
N VAL A 308 2.04 1.01 4.44
CA VAL A 308 2.61 0.66 3.14
C VAL A 308 3.79 1.61 2.90
N THR A 309 5.00 1.11 3.08
CA THR A 309 6.22 1.92 2.89
C THR A 309 6.37 2.41 1.46
N SER A 310 6.00 1.60 0.48
CA SER A 310 6.15 1.95 -0.93
C SER A 310 5.19 1.19 -1.84
N PHE A 311 4.80 1.86 -2.92
CA PHE A 311 4.26 1.24 -4.12
C PHE A 311 5.10 1.69 -5.32
N GLN A 312 5.09 0.88 -6.38
CA GLN A 312 5.73 1.19 -7.64
C GLN A 312 4.74 1.47 -8.79
N ARG A 313 5.27 2.07 -9.84
CA ARG A 313 4.67 2.16 -11.18
C ARG A 313 5.69 1.81 -12.26
N THR A 314 5.25 1.61 -13.49
CA THR A 314 6.15 1.50 -14.65
C THR A 314 5.88 2.61 -15.66
N ALA A 315 6.90 3.37 -16.03
CA ALA A 315 6.78 4.37 -17.08
C ALA A 315 6.59 3.69 -18.45
N LEU A 316 5.49 4.03 -19.13
CA LEU A 316 5.13 3.51 -20.45
C LEU A 316 5.80 4.27 -21.60
N GLN A 317 6.22 5.51 -21.32
CA GLN A 317 6.92 6.41 -22.22
C GLN A 317 7.93 7.24 -21.42
N ASP A 318 8.84 7.91 -22.12
CA ASP A 318 9.75 8.86 -21.46
C ASP A 318 8.95 10.00 -20.81
N TYR A 319 9.36 10.37 -19.61
CA TYR A 319 8.70 11.40 -18.80
C TYR A 319 9.73 12.17 -17.99
N GLU A 320 9.67 13.50 -18.06
CA GLU A 320 10.48 14.38 -17.23
C GLU A 320 9.77 14.64 -15.90
N LEU A 321 10.32 14.09 -14.82
CA LEU A 321 9.77 14.20 -13.46
C LEU A 321 10.67 15.09 -12.61
N GLY A 322 10.06 15.99 -11.84
CA GLY A 322 10.78 16.91 -10.97
C GLY A 322 11.14 18.21 -11.68
N SER A 323 10.21 19.17 -11.71
CA SER A 323 10.56 20.55 -12.04
C SER A 323 11.46 21.16 -10.96
N ALA A 324 12.43 21.96 -11.40
CA ALA A 324 13.38 22.65 -10.51
C ALA A 324 12.63 23.57 -9.53
N ASP A 325 12.58 23.18 -8.25
CA ASP A 325 12.22 24.10 -7.17
C ASP A 325 13.49 24.85 -6.72
N PRO A 326 13.50 26.19 -6.76
CA PRO A 326 14.59 27.01 -6.23
C PRO A 326 14.61 27.11 -4.70
N GLU A 327 13.58 26.64 -3.98
CA GLU A 327 13.52 26.76 -2.52
C GLU A 327 13.17 25.42 -1.85
N GLY A 328 14.16 24.87 -1.14
CA GLY A 328 14.03 23.64 -0.38
C GLY A 328 13.12 23.84 0.82
N SER A 329 11.85 23.42 0.71
CA SER A 329 11.07 23.05 1.88
C SER A 329 11.33 21.58 2.20
N ALA A 330 12.05 21.35 3.30
CA ALA A 330 12.14 20.05 3.94
C ALA A 330 11.05 20.00 5.03
N SER A 331 9.86 19.52 4.70
CA SER A 331 8.94 19.05 5.74
C SER A 331 9.38 17.63 6.14
N GLY A 332 9.50 17.39 7.45
CA GLY A 332 9.98 16.14 8.05
C GLY A 332 8.95 15.01 8.01
N ASP A 333 8.12 14.94 6.97
CA ASP A 333 7.09 13.92 6.84
C ASP A 333 7.71 12.61 6.36
N VAL A 334 7.50 11.54 7.14
CA VAL A 334 7.66 10.18 6.66
C VAL A 334 6.48 9.94 5.73
N LEU A 335 6.75 9.95 4.43
CA LEU A 335 5.76 9.67 3.40
C LEU A 335 6.12 8.36 2.73
N PRO A 336 5.13 7.62 2.21
CA PRO A 336 5.41 6.44 1.40
C PRO A 336 6.30 6.83 0.22
N LEU A 337 7.34 6.03 0.02
CA LEU A 337 8.23 6.10 -1.13
C LEU A 337 7.43 5.82 -2.40
N GLY A 338 7.46 6.77 -3.34
CA GLY A 338 7.09 6.45 -4.71
C GLY A 338 8.26 5.75 -5.39
N GLN A 339 7.98 4.66 -6.09
CA GLN A 339 8.99 4.01 -6.93
C GLN A 339 8.49 3.92 -8.36
N PHE A 340 9.37 4.03 -9.34
CA PHE A 340 8.99 3.64 -10.70
C PHE A 340 10.10 2.96 -11.49
N ARG A 341 9.71 2.00 -12.31
CA ARG A 341 10.58 1.21 -13.19
C ARG A 341 10.35 1.60 -14.66
N ARG A 342 11.31 1.28 -15.53
CA ARG A 342 11.18 1.45 -16.99
C ARG A 342 10.75 0.15 -17.67
N ARG A 343 10.20 0.28 -18.89
CA ARG A 343 9.77 -0.86 -19.73
C ARG A 343 10.94 -1.70 -20.31
N GLY A 344 12.20 -1.25 -20.24
CA GLY A 344 13.37 -2.00 -20.74
C GLY A 344 14.75 -1.45 -20.33
N VAL A 345 15.83 -2.17 -20.66
CA VAL A 345 17.23 -1.99 -20.17
C VAL A 345 18.10 -1.09 -21.06
N ARG A 346 17.64 0.10 -21.49
CA ARG A 346 18.50 1.04 -22.25
C ARG A 346 18.60 2.42 -21.57
N ARG A 347 19.84 2.86 -21.30
CA ARG A 347 20.24 4.27 -21.05
C ARG A 347 20.34 4.98 -22.43
N PRO A 348 20.01 6.28 -22.58
CA PRO A 348 20.33 7.38 -21.65
C PRO A 348 19.17 8.34 -21.32
N VAL A 349 19.25 9.04 -20.18
CA VAL A 349 18.66 10.38 -20.08
C VAL A 349 19.81 11.36 -20.28
N HIS A 350 19.77 12.09 -21.40
CA HIS A 350 20.64 13.23 -21.61
C HIS A 350 20.15 14.36 -20.70
N LEU A 351 20.93 14.67 -19.66
CA LEU A 351 20.99 16.01 -19.11
C LEU A 351 21.69 16.89 -20.14
N GLN A 352 20.94 17.41 -21.12
CA GLN A 352 21.41 18.55 -21.90
C GLN A 352 20.98 19.82 -21.18
N HIS A 353 21.93 20.47 -20.52
CA HIS A 353 21.84 21.90 -20.25
C HIS A 353 21.76 22.63 -21.59
N SER A 354 20.69 23.36 -21.80
CA SER A 354 20.62 24.42 -22.81
C SER A 354 20.32 25.72 -22.08
N ALA A 355 21.13 26.72 -22.44
CA ALA A 355 21.34 28.03 -21.82
C ALA A 355 20.09 28.85 -21.47
#